data_AF-A0A2N1SR81-F1
#
_entry.id   AF-A0A2N1SR81-F1
#
_cell.length_a   1.000
_cell.length_b   1.000
_cell.length_c   1.000
_cell.angle_alpha   90.00
_cell.angle_beta   90.00
_cell.angle_gamma   90.00
#
_symmetry.space_group_name_H-M   'P 1'
#
loop_
_entity.id
_entity.type
_entity.pdbx_description
1 polymer ?
#
loop_
_entity_poly.entity_id
_entity_poly.type
_entity_poly.pdbx_seq_one_letter_code
_entity_poly.pdbx_strand_id
1 'polypeptide(L)'
;VSGARTKDDARLMAKSVISSNLVKTAFFGADANWGRMLCAMGYSGASFDPLAVSISYASKAGLIAVMEKGVPIAFDEALAKKILQEKIIQVSATVGNGTEEATAWGCDLSYEYVRINGDYRS
;
A
#
# COMPACT_ATOMS: atom_id res chain seq x y z
N VAL A 1 -3.77 5.24 6.07
CA VAL A 1 -2.71 5.21 7.10
C VAL A 1 -3.28 5.79 8.39
N SER A 2 -3.20 5.08 9.51
CA SER A 2 -3.73 5.50 10.82
C SER A 2 -2.70 5.31 11.93
N GLY A 3 -2.92 5.91 13.09
CA GLY A 3 -2.02 5.76 14.25
C GLY A 3 -0.80 6.66 14.22
N ALA A 4 -0.78 7.68 13.34
CA ALA A 4 0.33 8.62 13.23
C ALA A 4 0.27 9.69 14.32
N ARG A 5 1.44 10.23 14.69
CA ARG A 5 1.54 11.33 15.66
C ARG A 5 1.05 12.67 15.11
N THR A 6 1.26 12.89 13.82
CA THR A 6 0.83 14.11 13.13
C THR A 6 0.06 13.77 11.85
N LYS A 7 -0.82 14.69 11.44
CA LYS A 7 -1.56 14.57 10.18
C LYS A 7 -0.62 14.54 8.99
N ASP A 8 0.46 15.31 9.05
CA ASP A 8 1.43 15.44 7.96
C ASP A 8 2.23 14.15 7.76
N ASP A 9 2.65 13.48 8.84
CA ASP A 9 3.29 12.16 8.76
C ASP A 9 2.38 11.14 8.08
N ALA A 10 1.09 11.09 8.48
CA ALA A 10 0.12 10.20 7.86
C ALA A 10 -0.04 10.48 6.35
N ARG A 11 -0.08 11.76 5.96
CA ARG A 11 -0.22 12.18 4.56
C ARG A 11 1.02 11.85 3.75
N LEU A 12 2.22 12.07 4.29
CA LEU A 12 3.50 11.76 3.63
C LEU A 12 3.59 10.26 3.35
N MET A 13 3.33 9.40 4.34
CA MET A 13 3.32 7.94 4.14
C MET A 13 2.27 7.52 3.11
N ALA A 14 1.03 7.99 3.24
CA ALA A 14 -0.06 7.61 2.33
C ALA A 14 0.23 8.01 0.88
N LYS A 15 0.75 9.23 0.66
CA LYS A 15 1.15 9.71 -0.67
C LYS A 15 2.35 8.93 -1.22
N SER A 16 3.37 8.70 -0.40
CA SER A 16 4.57 7.96 -0.82
C SER A 16 4.25 6.56 -1.32
N VAL A 17 3.34 5.86 -0.62
CA VAL A 17 2.84 4.54 -1.00
C VAL A 17 2.16 4.57 -2.38
N ILE A 18 1.17 5.45 -2.58
CA ILE A 18 0.42 5.48 -3.86
C ILE A 18 1.25 6.02 -5.03
N SER A 19 2.35 6.71 -4.76
CA SER A 19 3.28 7.23 -5.77
C SER A 19 4.41 6.26 -6.13
N SER A 20 4.56 5.16 -5.38
CA SER A 20 5.63 4.19 -5.63
C SER A 20 5.32 3.31 -6.84
N ASN A 21 6.16 3.38 -7.89
CA ASN A 21 6.02 2.52 -9.07
C ASN A 21 6.11 1.03 -8.72
N LEU A 22 6.92 0.65 -7.73
CA LEU A 22 7.02 -0.75 -7.28
C LEU A 22 5.73 -1.20 -6.60
N VAL A 23 5.12 -0.36 -5.78
CA VAL A 23 3.81 -0.65 -5.18
C VAL A 23 2.75 -0.77 -6.28
N LYS A 24 2.66 0.23 -7.17
CA LYS A 24 1.67 0.26 -8.27
C LYS A 24 1.78 -0.97 -9.19
N THR A 25 2.99 -1.43 -9.48
CA THR A 25 3.21 -2.65 -10.29
C THR A 25 2.91 -3.94 -9.52
N ALA A 26 3.13 -3.97 -8.20
CA ALA A 26 2.73 -5.12 -7.37
C ALA A 26 1.21 -5.29 -7.37
N PHE A 27 0.46 -4.19 -7.21
CA PHE A 27 -1.00 -4.20 -7.34
C PHE A 27 -1.48 -4.60 -8.74
N PHE A 28 -0.82 -4.13 -9.80
CA PHE A 28 -1.12 -4.59 -11.18
C PHE A 28 -0.95 -6.11 -11.33
N GLY A 29 0.11 -6.67 -10.74
CA GLY A 29 0.41 -8.10 -10.76
C GLY A 29 -0.40 -8.96 -9.78
N ALA A 30 -1.31 -8.35 -9.00
CA ALA A 30 -1.98 -8.99 -7.87
C ALA A 30 -0.99 -9.68 -6.89
N ASP A 31 0.18 -9.07 -6.69
CA ASP A 31 1.23 -9.51 -5.77
C ASP A 31 1.09 -8.79 -4.43
N ALA A 32 0.90 -9.56 -3.34
CA ALA A 32 0.70 -9.07 -1.98
C ALA A 32 2.01 -8.61 -1.32
N ASN A 33 2.77 -7.78 -2.04
CA ASN A 33 4.13 -7.39 -1.68
C ASN A 33 4.17 -6.26 -0.66
N TRP A 34 3.94 -6.62 0.61
CA TRP A 34 4.03 -5.69 1.75
C TRP A 34 5.44 -5.09 1.92
N GLY A 35 6.49 -5.74 1.43
CA GLY A 35 7.86 -5.22 1.51
C GLY A 35 8.03 -3.93 0.71
N ARG A 36 7.42 -3.86 -0.49
CA ARG A 36 7.39 -2.63 -1.30
C ARG A 36 6.60 -1.51 -0.63
N MET A 37 5.50 -1.86 0.05
CA MET A 37 4.70 -0.91 0.84
C MET A 37 5.52 -0.31 1.99
N LEU A 38 6.16 -1.15 2.81
CA LEU A 38 6.95 -0.71 3.95
C LEU A 38 8.16 0.13 3.50
N CYS A 39 8.82 -0.26 2.40
CA CYS A 39 9.89 0.53 1.77
C CYS A 39 9.40 1.93 1.38
N ALA A 40 8.23 2.02 0.74
CA ALA A 40 7.63 3.31 0.36
C ALA A 40 7.28 4.19 1.56
N MET A 41 6.81 3.59 2.66
CA MET A 41 6.62 4.32 3.91
C MET A 41 7.96 4.78 4.48
N GLY A 42 9.00 3.94 4.45
CA GLY A 42 10.33 4.24 4.97
C GLY A 42 11.02 5.43 4.30
N TYR A 43 10.92 5.57 2.97
CA TYR A 43 11.49 6.73 2.27
C TYR A 43 10.56 7.96 2.21
N SER A 44 9.39 7.92 2.85
CA SER A 44 8.37 8.98 2.73
C SER A 44 8.76 10.33 3.35
N GLY A 45 9.79 10.36 4.21
CA GLY A 45 10.15 11.51 5.02
C GLY A 45 9.28 11.71 6.27
N ALA A 46 8.30 10.83 6.52
CA ALA A 46 7.50 10.83 7.74
C ALA A 46 8.27 10.24 8.94
N SER A 47 7.97 10.71 10.13
CA SER A 47 8.45 10.11 11.39
C SER A 47 7.48 9.04 11.88
N PHE A 48 7.88 7.77 11.84
CA PHE A 48 7.12 6.64 12.39
C PHE A 48 8.06 5.52 12.86
N ASP A 49 7.55 4.59 13.66
CA ASP A 49 8.30 3.40 14.08
C ASP A 49 7.93 2.21 13.16
N PRO A 50 8.86 1.70 12.33
CA PRO A 50 8.62 0.52 11.50
C PRO A 50 8.19 -0.71 12.30
N LEU A 51 8.62 -0.84 13.56
CA LEU A 51 8.26 -1.96 14.44
C LEU A 51 6.84 -1.85 14.99
N ALA A 52 6.16 -0.73 14.77
CA ALA A 52 4.75 -0.55 15.13
C ALA A 52 3.81 -0.77 13.93
N VAL A 53 4.33 -1.05 12.73
CA VAL A 53 3.53 -1.08 11.50
C VAL A 53 2.76 -2.38 11.37
N SER A 54 1.45 -2.28 11.17
CA SER A 54 0.58 -3.38 10.74
C SER A 54 -0.06 -3.04 9.40
N ILE A 55 -0.09 -4.01 8.46
CA ILE A 55 -0.62 -3.82 7.11
C ILE A 55 -1.69 -4.88 6.81
N SER A 56 -2.81 -4.44 6.24
CA SER A 56 -3.86 -5.31 5.72
C SER A 56 -4.41 -4.83 4.38
N TYR A 57 -4.90 -5.77 3.59
CA TYR A 57 -5.55 -5.55 2.31
C TYR A 57 -7.00 -6.02 2.38
N ALA A 58 -7.92 -5.23 1.84
CA ALA A 58 -9.33 -5.56 1.79
C ALA A 58 -9.93 -5.23 0.43
N SER A 59 -10.91 -6.01 0.02
CA SER A 59 -11.77 -5.72 -1.13
C SER A 59 -13.09 -6.46 -0.97
N LYS A 60 -13.90 -6.53 -2.03
CA LYS A 60 -15.14 -7.31 -2.03
C LYS A 60 -14.90 -8.81 -1.80
N ALA A 61 -13.70 -9.31 -2.11
CA ALA A 61 -13.35 -10.70 -1.96
C ALA A 61 -12.93 -11.09 -0.52
N GLY A 62 -12.69 -10.12 0.36
CA GLY A 62 -12.34 -10.38 1.76
C GLY A 62 -11.36 -9.36 2.36
N LEU A 63 -10.79 -9.73 3.51
CA LEU A 63 -9.79 -8.98 4.25
C LEU A 63 -8.65 -9.93 4.61
N ILE A 64 -7.40 -9.48 4.46
CA ILE A 64 -6.22 -10.23 4.87
C ILE A 64 -5.18 -9.31 5.50
N ALA A 65 -4.63 -9.75 6.64
CA ALA A 65 -3.47 -9.10 7.25
C ALA A 65 -2.19 -9.74 6.69
N VAL A 66 -1.18 -8.92 6.40
CA VAL A 66 0.09 -9.36 5.82
C VAL A 66 1.29 -9.01 6.70
N MET A 67 1.11 -8.09 7.64
CA MET A 67 2.12 -7.69 8.63
C MET A 67 1.44 -7.22 9.91
N GLU A 68 2.01 -7.57 11.05
CA GLU A 68 1.57 -7.10 12.36
C GLU A 68 2.78 -6.64 13.19
N LYS A 69 2.73 -5.39 13.68
CA LYS A 69 3.78 -4.79 14.54
C LYS A 69 5.20 -5.00 14.00
N GLY A 70 5.42 -4.63 12.74
CA GLY A 70 6.69 -4.74 12.03
C GLY A 70 7.11 -6.16 11.66
N VAL A 71 6.33 -7.18 12.02
CA VAL A 71 6.63 -8.59 11.75
C VAL A 71 5.73 -9.09 10.61
N PRO A 72 6.30 -9.63 9.52
CA PRO A 72 5.50 -10.28 8.49
C PRO A 72 4.85 -11.53 9.06
N ILE A 73 3.58 -11.74 8.74
CA ILE A 73 2.83 -12.91 9.19
C ILE A 73 2.57 -13.84 8.00
N ALA A 74 2.41 -15.13 8.29
CA ALA A 74 1.93 -16.06 7.27
C ALA A 74 0.47 -15.70 6.92
N PHE A 75 0.15 -15.64 5.63
CA PHE A 75 -1.17 -15.32 5.14
C PHE A 75 -1.54 -16.22 3.95
N ASP A 76 -2.84 -16.38 3.70
CA ASP A 76 -3.36 -17.14 2.56
C ASP A 76 -3.12 -16.36 1.24
N GLU A 77 -2.12 -16.78 0.47
CA GLU A 77 -1.79 -16.16 -0.82
C GLU A 77 -2.92 -16.26 -1.85
N ALA A 78 -3.74 -17.31 -1.81
CA ALA A 78 -4.86 -17.47 -2.72
C ALA A 78 -5.96 -16.45 -2.41
N LEU A 79 -6.23 -16.22 -1.11
CA LEU A 79 -7.13 -15.15 -0.68
C LEU A 79 -6.57 -13.77 -1.01
N ALA A 80 -5.27 -13.53 -0.75
CA ALA A 80 -4.62 -12.26 -1.08
C ALA A 80 -4.75 -11.96 -2.58
N LYS A 81 -4.47 -12.95 -3.44
CA LYS A 81 -4.62 -12.80 -4.89
C LYS A 81 -6.06 -12.46 -5.30
N LYS A 82 -7.06 -13.14 -4.74
CA LYS A 82 -8.47 -12.82 -4.99
C LYS A 82 -8.80 -11.38 -4.58
N ILE A 83 -8.31 -10.95 -3.41
CA ILE A 83 -8.50 -9.58 -2.93
C ILE A 83 -7.90 -8.57 -3.90
N LEU A 84 -6.67 -8.81 -4.37
CA LEU A 84 -5.92 -7.92 -5.24
C LEU A 84 -6.37 -7.93 -6.71
N GLN A 85 -7.16 -8.90 -7.13
CA GLN A 85 -7.79 -8.93 -8.46
C GLN A 85 -9.06 -8.08 -8.55
N GLU A 86 -9.59 -7.63 -7.41
CA GLU A 86 -10.77 -6.76 -7.39
C GLU A 86 -10.45 -5.33 -7.87
N LYS A 87 -11.46 -4.68 -8.44
CA LYS A 87 -11.33 -3.31 -8.99
C LYS A 87 -10.96 -2.27 -7.93
N ILE A 88 -11.45 -2.44 -6.71
CA ILE A 88 -11.20 -1.51 -5.60
C ILE A 88 -10.53 -2.29 -4.48
N ILE A 89 -9.31 -1.89 -4.17
CA ILE A 89 -8.50 -2.47 -3.10
C ILE A 89 -8.29 -1.39 -2.05
N GLN A 90 -8.66 -1.70 -0.82
CA GLN A 90 -8.38 -0.89 0.35
C GLN A 90 -7.12 -1.41 1.02
N VAL A 91 -6.18 -0.51 1.27
CA VAL A 91 -4.93 -0.81 1.95
C VAL A 91 -4.87 -0.03 3.24
N SER A 92 -4.80 -0.75 4.34
CA SER A 92 -4.73 -0.19 5.68
C SER A 92 -3.34 -0.40 6.23
N ALA A 93 -2.72 0.68 6.69
CA ALA A 93 -1.46 0.65 7.41
C ALA A 93 -1.63 1.43 8.72
N THR A 94 -1.48 0.75 9.85
CA THR A 94 -1.46 1.34 11.19
C THR A 94 -0.02 1.45 11.64
N VAL A 95 0.44 2.65 12.02
CA VAL A 95 1.88 2.94 12.23
C VAL A 95 2.26 3.19 13.68
N GLY A 96 1.33 3.01 14.61
CA GLY A 96 1.51 3.33 16.02
C GLY A 96 0.20 3.61 16.73
N ASN A 97 0.28 4.38 17.81
CA ASN A 97 -0.82 4.70 18.73
C ASN A 97 -1.18 6.19 18.75
N GLY A 98 -0.76 6.96 17.75
CA GLY A 98 -1.20 8.35 17.59
C GLY A 98 -2.67 8.45 17.15
N THR A 99 -3.22 9.66 17.13
CA THR A 99 -4.63 9.91 16.81
C THR A 99 -4.85 10.34 15.36
N GLU A 100 -3.78 10.63 14.63
CA GLU A 100 -3.87 11.18 13.29
C GLU A 100 -3.86 10.08 12.21
N GLU A 101 -4.57 10.37 11.13
CA GLU A 101 -4.73 9.46 9.99
C GLU A 101 -4.84 10.21 8.68
N ALA A 102 -4.55 9.54 7.57
CA ALA A 102 -4.74 10.09 6.23
C ALA A 102 -5.03 9.00 5.21
N THR A 103 -5.79 9.39 4.19
CA THR A 103 -6.16 8.55 3.06
C THR A 103 -5.68 9.21 1.77
N ALA A 104 -5.09 8.41 0.89
CA ALA A 104 -4.70 8.82 -0.45
C ALA A 104 -5.28 7.83 -1.46
N TRP A 105 -5.48 8.30 -2.69
CA TRP A 105 -6.07 7.53 -3.78
C TRP A 105 -5.08 7.44 -4.93
N GLY A 106 -5.03 6.29 -5.55
CA GLY A 106 -4.17 6.03 -6.70
C GLY A 106 -4.74 4.89 -7.55
N CYS A 107 -3.92 4.41 -8.47
CA CYS A 107 -4.19 3.26 -9.31
C CYS A 107 -2.93 2.42 -9.42
N ASP A 108 -3.01 1.28 -10.07
CA ASP A 108 -1.89 0.44 -10.45
C ASP A 108 -1.03 1.08 -11.58
N LEU A 109 0.04 0.39 -12.00
CA LEU A 109 0.87 0.77 -13.14
C LEU A 109 0.90 -0.38 -14.13
N SER A 110 0.11 -0.27 -15.19
CA SER A 110 -0.11 -1.33 -16.18
C SER A 110 0.69 -1.13 -17.47
N TYR A 111 0.73 -2.15 -18.32
CA TYR A 111 1.29 -2.04 -19.67
C TYR A 111 0.55 -0.99 -20.52
N GLU A 112 -0.77 -0.89 -20.35
CA GLU A 112 -1.59 0.09 -21.08
C GLU A 112 -1.22 1.52 -20.75
N TYR A 113 -0.84 1.82 -19.50
CA TYR A 113 -0.31 3.12 -19.15
C TYR A 113 0.94 3.48 -19.98
N VAL A 114 1.87 2.52 -20.12
CA VAL A 114 3.09 2.71 -20.92
C VAL A 114 2.74 2.83 -22.40
N ARG A 115 1.86 1.99 -22.93
CA ARG A 115 1.43 2.03 -24.33
C ARG A 115 0.81 3.38 -24.69
N ILE A 116 -0.17 3.84 -23.91
CA ILE A 116 -0.88 5.11 -24.14
C ILE A 116 0.10 6.30 -24.10
N ASN A 117 1.08 6.28 -23.18
CA ASN A 117 1.99 7.40 -22.99
C ASN A 117 3.29 7.33 -23.80
N GLY A 118 3.65 6.15 -24.32
CA GLY A 118 4.82 5.96 -25.18
C GLY A 118 4.52 6.17 -26.66
N ASP A 119 3.27 6.01 -27.07
CA ASP A 119 2.83 5.97 -28.47
C ASP A 119 2.30 7.32 -28.99
N TYR A 120 2.47 8.42 -28.24
CA TYR A 120 1.93 9.74 -28.60
C TYR A 120 2.45 10.32 -29.92
N ARG A 121 3.52 9.77 -30.49
CA ARG A 121 4.20 10.30 -31.69
C ARG A 121 4.58 9.22 -32.71
N SER A 122 3.99 8.03 -32.63
CA SER A 122 4.17 6.98 -33.64
C SER A 122 3.12 7.04 -34.73
#